data_AF-A0A3S0D6A8-F1
#
_entry.id   AF-A0A3S0D6A8-F1
#
_cell.length_a   1.000
_cell.length_b   1.000
_cell.length_c   1.000
_cell.angle_alpha   90.00
_cell.angle_beta   90.00
_cell.angle_gamma   90.00
#
_symmetry.space_group_name_H-M   'P 1'
#
loop_
_entity.id
_entity.type
_entity.pdbx_description
1 polymer ?
#
loop_
_entity_poly.entity_id
_entity_poly.type
_entity_poly.pdbx_seq_one_letter_code
_entity_poly.pdbx_strand_id
1 'polypeptide(L)'
;MAETVPTTIDLLSECFSLEAEHLAVLNLACLDANMEPGEYMFRQGKLNPQIVRGAVFCQMYMHEKLLTRSVALKAVKTLSEKDIPIEEALTLVGWDHAYHENIRQLRDLLLASSLISARDNSQALATCVPYQLPYLSALVQRNVVTMETADYLLSMQEKVLLSEVSFEEAVDLLSRCKKPDGKVANPEALRKPVTREIETFKGSRLGELLVASTMITPLQLISAVEEGRRRGKLTGEVLVSQGSLTEGDLKRVLNAQGRIENGSLSFAEAIGKLDPKRALPPP
;
A
#
# COMPACT_ATOMS: atom_id res chain seq x y z
N MET A 1 3.27 27.36 -4.58
CA MET A 1 4.65 27.08 -4.97
C MET A 1 4.85 25.59 -4.80
N ALA A 2 5.22 24.85 -5.85
CA ALA A 2 5.52 23.42 -5.69
C ALA A 2 6.80 23.32 -4.85
N GLU A 3 6.72 22.71 -3.67
CA GLU A 3 7.93 22.37 -2.91
C GLU A 3 8.77 21.44 -3.77
N THR A 4 9.87 21.95 -4.31
CA THR A 4 10.89 21.16 -4.98
C THR A 4 11.46 20.18 -3.96
N VAL A 5 11.48 18.89 -4.30
CA VAL A 5 12.04 17.85 -3.44
C VAL A 5 13.50 18.22 -3.12
N PRO A 6 13.89 18.32 -1.84
CA PRO A 6 15.25 18.72 -1.47
C PRO A 6 16.25 17.71 -2.03
N THR A 7 17.35 18.22 -2.56
CA THR A 7 18.45 17.40 -3.07
C THR A 7 19.17 16.69 -1.93
N THR A 8 19.97 15.66 -2.24
CA THR A 8 20.83 15.00 -1.24
C THR A 8 21.69 16.04 -0.49
N ILE A 9 22.15 17.09 -1.19
CA ILE A 9 22.93 18.18 -0.61
C ILE A 9 22.12 18.95 0.41
N ASP A 10 20.89 19.33 0.08
CA ASP A 10 20.04 20.12 0.96
C ASP A 10 19.81 19.34 2.27
N LEU A 11 19.50 18.04 2.18
CA LEU A 11 19.38 17.16 3.35
C LEU A 11 20.66 17.10 4.19
N LEU A 12 21.81 16.86 3.56
CA LEU A 12 23.09 16.77 4.27
C LEU A 12 23.45 18.12 4.91
N SER A 13 23.22 19.23 4.20
CA SER A 13 23.50 20.56 4.70
C SER A 13 22.69 20.90 5.95
N GLU A 14 21.40 20.55 5.95
CA GLU A 14 20.50 20.77 7.07
C GLU A 14 20.79 19.83 8.24
N CYS A 15 21.15 18.57 7.97
CA CYS A 15 21.51 17.61 9.03
C CYS A 15 22.82 17.97 9.74
N PHE A 16 23.81 18.49 9.01
CA PHE A 16 25.15 18.80 9.52
C PHE A 16 25.39 20.29 9.76
N SER A 17 24.37 21.14 9.62
CA SER A 17 24.47 22.59 9.77
C SER A 17 25.57 23.21 8.92
N LEU A 18 25.72 22.76 7.66
CA LEU A 18 26.70 23.33 6.74
C LEU A 18 26.23 24.73 6.32
N GLU A 19 27.06 25.74 6.58
CA GLU A 19 26.77 27.12 6.15
C GLU A 19 26.74 27.23 4.62
N ALA A 20 25.97 28.21 4.10
CA ALA A 20 25.76 28.40 2.66
C ALA A 20 27.07 28.59 1.86
N GLU A 21 28.09 29.18 2.48
CA GLU A 21 29.41 29.35 1.87
C GLU A 21 30.12 28.02 1.63
N HIS A 22 30.02 27.08 2.58
CA HIS A 22 30.58 25.73 2.44
C HIS A 22 29.88 24.93 1.33
N LEU A 23 28.59 25.16 1.10
CA LEU A 23 27.82 24.52 0.02
C LEU A 23 28.18 25.07 -1.36
N ALA A 24 28.41 26.37 -1.49
CA ALA A 24 28.83 26.96 -2.75
C ALA A 24 30.20 26.43 -3.19
N VAL A 25 31.15 26.35 -2.25
CA VAL A 25 32.48 25.78 -2.49
C VAL A 25 32.39 24.30 -2.85
N LEU A 26 31.54 23.54 -2.16
CA LEU A 26 31.31 22.14 -2.48
C LEU A 26 30.73 21.97 -3.90
N ASN A 27 29.68 22.71 -4.25
CA ASN A 27 29.02 22.60 -5.55
C ASN A 27 29.98 22.92 -6.71
N LEU A 28 30.79 23.97 -6.55
CA LEU A 28 31.86 24.30 -7.50
C LEU A 28 32.86 23.14 -7.64
N ALA A 29 33.34 22.59 -6.53
CA ALA A 29 34.27 21.48 -6.56
C ALA A 29 33.68 20.18 -7.17
N CYS A 30 32.36 19.97 -7.01
CA CYS A 30 31.64 18.84 -7.60
C CYS A 30 31.47 18.99 -9.12
N LEU A 31 31.20 20.22 -9.59
CA LEU A 31 31.13 20.56 -11.01
C LEU A 31 32.50 20.35 -11.67
N ASP A 32 33.58 20.82 -11.04
CA ASP A 32 34.95 20.66 -11.55
C ASP A 32 35.37 19.18 -11.59
N ALA A 33 34.92 18.37 -10.63
CA ALA A 33 35.22 16.94 -10.58
C ALA A 33 34.28 16.07 -11.44
N ASN A 34 33.18 16.63 -11.96
CA ASN A 34 32.07 15.92 -12.60
C ASN A 34 31.52 14.77 -11.72
N MET A 35 31.23 15.07 -10.45
CA MET A 35 30.77 14.10 -9.46
C MET A 35 29.53 14.60 -8.72
N GLU A 36 28.70 13.68 -8.24
CA GLU A 36 27.65 14.07 -7.31
C GLU A 36 28.27 14.42 -5.94
N PRO A 37 27.76 15.46 -5.25
CA PRO A 37 28.33 15.94 -3.99
C PRO A 37 28.44 14.92 -2.87
N GLY A 38 27.52 13.94 -2.83
CA GLY A 38 27.66 12.79 -1.94
C GLY A 38 28.92 11.96 -2.24
N GLU A 39 29.19 11.71 -3.53
CA GLU A 39 30.38 10.98 -3.99
C GLU A 39 31.66 11.79 -3.78
N TYR A 40 31.59 13.11 -3.99
CA TYR A 40 32.71 14.02 -3.73
C TYR A 40 33.09 14.04 -2.25
N MET A 41 32.12 14.21 -1.33
CA MET A 41 32.38 14.22 0.11
C MET A 41 32.92 12.86 0.62
N PHE A 42 32.45 11.75 0.03
CA PHE A 42 32.99 10.43 0.29
C PHE A 42 34.46 10.30 -0.12
N ARG A 43 34.82 10.71 -1.35
CA ARG A 43 36.23 10.65 -1.82
C ARG A 43 37.17 11.55 -1.01
N GLN A 44 36.65 12.62 -0.41
CA GLN A 44 37.41 13.49 0.49
C GLN A 44 37.55 12.92 1.91
N GLY A 45 36.96 11.75 2.20
CA GLY A 45 37.05 11.09 3.50
C GLY A 45 36.33 11.83 4.63
N LYS A 46 35.46 12.81 4.31
CA LYS A 46 34.82 13.69 5.29
C LYS A 46 33.48 13.17 5.81
N LEU A 47 32.90 12.17 5.15
CA LEU A 47 31.60 11.60 5.50
C LEU A 47 31.60 10.08 5.37
N ASN A 48 30.93 9.42 6.32
CA ASN A 48 30.70 7.98 6.25
C ASN A 48 29.85 7.66 5.01
N PRO A 49 30.25 6.72 4.14
CA PRO A 49 29.47 6.31 2.97
C PRO A 49 28.03 5.87 3.29
N GLN A 50 27.75 5.40 4.50
CA GLN A 50 26.38 5.09 4.93
C GLN A 50 25.49 6.33 5.00
N ILE A 51 26.02 7.48 5.42
CA ILE A 51 25.27 8.74 5.52
C ILE A 51 24.84 9.20 4.12
N VAL A 52 25.76 9.14 3.16
CA VAL A 52 25.48 9.52 1.76
C VAL A 52 24.43 8.59 1.15
N ARG A 53 24.61 7.27 1.30
CA ARG A 53 23.63 6.28 0.81
C ARG A 53 22.26 6.47 1.46
N GLY A 54 22.22 6.74 2.77
CA GLY A 54 20.99 7.02 3.49
C GLY A 54 20.30 8.30 3.03
N ALA A 55 21.04 9.36 2.75
CA ALA A 55 20.48 10.61 2.22
C ALA A 55 19.92 10.44 0.80
N VAL A 56 20.60 9.69 -0.08
CA VAL A 56 20.10 9.33 -1.42
C VAL A 56 18.83 8.48 -1.32
N PHE A 57 18.82 7.49 -0.42
CA PHE A 57 17.64 6.66 -0.15
C PHE A 57 16.45 7.53 0.28
N CYS A 58 16.66 8.44 1.24
CA CYS A 58 15.64 9.40 1.66
C CYS A 58 15.16 10.29 0.50
N GLN A 59 16.07 10.81 -0.34
CA GLN A 59 15.70 11.62 -1.51
C GLN A 59 14.82 10.85 -2.49
N MET A 60 15.15 9.59 -2.79
CA MET A 60 14.35 8.74 -3.66
C MET A 60 12.91 8.58 -3.12
N TYR A 61 12.75 8.23 -1.84
CA TYR A 61 11.42 8.07 -1.25
C TYR A 61 10.66 9.41 -1.11
N MET A 62 11.35 10.53 -0.92
CA MET A 62 10.72 11.86 -0.95
C MET A 62 10.23 12.22 -2.35
N HIS A 63 10.99 11.91 -3.40
CA HIS A 63 10.56 12.12 -4.79
C HIS A 63 9.31 11.29 -5.12
N GLU A 64 9.24 10.08 -4.60
CA GLU A 64 8.06 9.21 -4.68
C GLU A 64 6.91 9.62 -3.75
N LYS A 65 7.07 10.69 -2.95
CA LYS A 65 6.11 11.18 -1.93
C LYS A 65 5.76 10.15 -0.85
N LEU A 66 6.64 9.18 -0.62
CA LEU A 66 6.54 8.13 0.40
C LEU A 66 7.35 8.45 1.66
N LEU A 67 8.10 9.56 1.66
CA LEU A 67 8.83 10.04 2.82
C LEU A 67 8.66 11.55 2.91
N THR A 68 8.41 12.06 4.10
CA THR A 68 8.34 13.50 4.34
C THR A 68 9.72 14.04 4.67
N ARG A 69 10.00 15.30 4.31
CA ARG A 69 11.28 15.97 4.61
C ARG A 69 11.63 15.92 6.10
N SER A 70 10.64 16.11 6.98
CA SER A 70 10.85 16.09 8.43
C SER A 70 11.30 14.72 8.95
N VAL A 71 10.76 13.63 8.40
CA VAL A 71 11.17 12.27 8.76
C VAL A 71 12.54 11.94 8.16
N ALA A 72 12.80 12.35 6.92
CA ALA A 72 14.10 12.17 6.26
C ALA A 72 15.24 12.82 7.06
N LEU A 73 15.08 14.08 7.49
CA LEU A 73 16.11 14.79 8.27
C LEU A 73 16.35 14.11 9.63
N LYS A 74 15.29 13.67 10.31
CA LYS A 74 15.41 12.94 11.58
C LYS A 74 16.11 11.59 11.38
N ALA A 75 15.80 10.86 10.31
CA ALA A 75 16.39 9.56 10.03
C ALA A 75 17.88 9.68 9.69
N VAL A 76 18.27 10.61 8.81
CA VAL A 76 19.68 10.84 8.44
C VAL A 76 20.50 11.30 9.65
N LYS A 77 19.93 12.16 10.51
CA LYS A 77 20.56 12.54 11.77
C LYS A 77 20.74 11.34 12.71
N THR A 78 19.71 10.51 12.88
CA THR A 78 19.77 9.31 13.72
C THR A 78 20.80 8.30 13.21
N LEU A 79 20.87 8.11 11.88
CA LEU A 79 21.89 7.30 11.21
C LEU A 79 23.29 7.80 11.57
N SER A 80 23.53 9.12 11.48
CA SER A 80 24.85 9.68 11.77
C SER A 80 25.23 9.60 13.25
N GLU A 81 24.28 9.76 14.16
CA GLU A 81 24.54 9.74 15.61
C GLU A 81 24.79 8.33 16.15
N LYS A 82 24.11 7.33 15.57
CA LYS A 82 24.13 5.95 16.07
C LYS A 82 24.95 4.97 15.23
N ASP A 83 25.42 5.39 14.05
CA ASP A 83 26.15 4.55 13.09
C ASP A 83 25.39 3.25 12.76
N ILE A 84 24.11 3.41 12.43
CA ILE A 84 23.20 2.32 12.06
C ILE A 84 22.73 2.46 10.61
N PRO A 85 22.28 1.38 9.93
CA PRO A 85 21.70 1.47 8.59
C PRO A 85 20.49 2.42 8.53
N ILE A 86 20.25 3.02 7.36
CA ILE A 86 19.17 4.01 7.18
C ILE A 86 17.79 3.40 7.43
N GLU A 87 17.62 2.12 7.10
CA GLU A 87 16.37 1.37 7.30
C GLU A 87 16.05 1.25 8.79
N GLU A 88 17.06 1.00 9.62
CA GLU A 88 16.91 0.96 11.08
C GLU A 88 16.64 2.36 11.65
N ALA A 89 17.37 3.38 11.18
CA ALA A 89 17.14 4.76 11.57
C ALA A 89 15.72 5.25 11.21
N LEU A 90 15.22 4.88 10.03
CA LEU A 90 13.86 5.15 9.57
C LEU A 90 12.82 4.48 10.47
N THR A 91 13.06 3.21 10.83
CA THR A 91 12.20 2.47 11.76
C THR A 91 12.13 3.16 13.12
N LEU A 92 13.27 3.63 13.65
CA LEU A 92 13.33 4.35 14.93
C LEU A 92 12.58 5.68 14.93
N VAL A 93 12.48 6.36 13.78
CA VAL A 93 11.70 7.60 13.65
C VAL A 93 10.23 7.35 13.28
N GLY A 94 9.79 6.09 13.31
CA GLY A 94 8.40 5.68 13.07
C GLY A 94 8.02 5.53 11.59
N TRP A 95 9.00 5.44 10.70
CA TRP A 95 8.75 5.14 9.29
C TRP A 95 8.64 3.62 9.09
N ASP A 96 7.46 3.17 8.65
CA ASP A 96 7.20 1.75 8.40
C ASP A 96 7.57 1.39 6.96
N HIS A 97 8.66 0.63 6.78
CA HIS A 97 9.10 0.18 5.46
C HIS A 97 8.06 -0.67 4.73
N ALA A 98 7.42 -1.62 5.44
CA ALA A 98 6.45 -2.52 4.85
C ALA A 98 5.20 -1.77 4.35
N TYR A 99 4.80 -0.71 5.08
CA TYR A 99 3.72 0.18 4.65
C TYR A 99 4.02 0.85 3.30
N HIS A 100 5.16 1.53 3.20
CA HIS A 100 5.49 2.31 2.00
C HIS A 100 5.80 1.42 0.79
N GLU A 101 6.36 0.23 1.02
CA GLU A 101 6.61 -0.75 -0.04
C GLU A 101 5.31 -1.35 -0.58
N ASN A 102 4.32 -1.63 0.28
CA ASN A 102 3.00 -2.07 -0.16
C ASN A 102 2.33 -1.00 -1.06
N ILE A 103 2.40 0.27 -0.64
CA ILE A 103 1.91 1.40 -1.44
C ILE A 103 2.63 1.48 -2.78
N ARG A 104 3.95 1.37 -2.80
CA ARG A 104 4.77 1.39 -4.02
C ARG A 104 4.27 0.33 -5.01
N GLN A 105 4.13 -0.91 -4.58
CA GLN A 105 3.67 -2.02 -5.43
C GLN A 105 2.27 -1.79 -6.02
N LEU A 106 1.31 -1.39 -5.17
CA LEU A 106 -0.05 -1.09 -5.62
C LEU A 106 -0.10 0.11 -6.57
N ARG A 107 0.65 1.17 -6.24
CA ARG A 107 0.78 2.38 -7.06
C ARG A 107 1.34 2.04 -8.43
N ASP A 108 2.41 1.27 -8.50
CA ASP A 108 3.11 0.98 -9.75
C ASP A 108 2.21 0.18 -10.70
N LEU A 109 1.48 -0.82 -10.19
CA LEU A 109 0.46 -1.55 -10.96
C LEU A 109 -0.66 -0.62 -11.46
N LEU A 110 -1.19 0.26 -10.60
CA LEU A 110 -2.30 1.16 -10.94
C LEU A 110 -1.92 2.24 -11.95
N LEU A 111 -0.70 2.79 -11.84
CA LEU A 111 -0.19 3.79 -12.78
C LEU A 111 0.15 3.14 -14.13
N ALA A 112 0.84 1.99 -14.12
CA ALA A 112 1.21 1.29 -15.34
C ALA A 112 -0.02 0.81 -16.13
N SER A 113 -1.06 0.32 -15.44
CA SER A 113 -2.34 -0.05 -16.06
C SER A 113 -3.22 1.16 -16.44
N SER A 114 -2.77 2.39 -16.17
CA SER A 114 -3.52 3.62 -16.41
C SER A 114 -4.92 3.64 -15.76
N LEU A 115 -5.06 2.97 -14.62
CA LEU A 115 -6.28 2.95 -13.80
C LEU A 115 -6.39 4.18 -12.90
N ILE A 116 -5.27 4.79 -12.54
CA ILE A 116 -5.22 6.07 -11.82
C ILE A 116 -4.29 7.04 -12.55
N SER A 117 -4.52 8.35 -12.40
CA SER A 117 -3.59 9.37 -12.88
C SER A 117 -2.51 9.70 -11.82
N ALA A 118 -1.42 10.33 -12.25
CA ALA A 118 -0.41 10.87 -11.33
C ALA A 118 -0.99 11.89 -10.33
N ARG A 119 -2.07 12.59 -10.72
CA ARG A 119 -2.82 13.50 -9.85
C ARG A 119 -3.57 12.72 -8.77
N ASP A 120 -4.28 11.66 -9.15
CA ASP A 120 -5.04 10.83 -8.21
C ASP A 120 -4.12 10.16 -7.18
N ASN A 121 -2.99 9.61 -7.64
CA ASN A 121 -1.94 9.06 -6.78
C ASN A 121 -1.44 10.11 -5.78
N SER A 122 -1.06 11.31 -6.26
CA SER A 122 -0.57 12.39 -5.40
C SER A 122 -1.59 12.79 -4.34
N GLN A 123 -2.87 12.81 -4.69
CA GLN A 123 -3.93 13.16 -3.76
C GLN A 123 -4.21 12.04 -2.75
N ALA A 124 -4.12 10.78 -3.13
CA ALA A 124 -4.24 9.65 -2.22
C ALA A 124 -3.07 9.61 -1.22
N LEU A 125 -1.83 9.74 -1.70
CA LEU A 125 -0.63 9.75 -0.85
C LEU A 125 -0.65 10.88 0.20
N ALA A 126 -1.20 12.05 -0.15
CA ALA A 126 -1.32 13.17 0.78
C ALA A 126 -2.21 12.85 2.00
N THR A 127 -3.15 11.90 1.88
CA THR A 127 -3.98 11.42 2.98
C THR A 127 -3.40 10.16 3.63
N CYS A 128 -2.82 9.26 2.85
CA CYS A 128 -2.33 7.97 3.34
C CYS A 128 -1.05 8.11 4.16
N VAL A 129 -0.01 8.72 3.59
CA VAL A 129 1.36 8.70 4.16
C VAL A 129 1.43 9.34 5.56
N PRO A 130 0.82 10.51 5.83
CA PRO A 130 0.91 11.13 7.15
C PRO A 130 0.25 10.31 8.27
N TYR A 131 -0.79 9.54 7.94
CA TYR A 131 -1.63 8.82 8.90
C TYR A 131 -1.50 7.30 8.82
N GLN A 132 -0.61 6.79 7.95
CA GLN A 132 -0.43 5.38 7.62
C GLN A 132 -1.74 4.66 7.28
N LEU A 133 -2.62 5.33 6.53
CA LEU A 133 -3.90 4.74 6.11
C LEU A 133 -3.73 3.83 4.90
N PRO A 134 -4.56 2.78 4.75
CA PRO A 134 -4.51 1.90 3.58
C PRO A 134 -4.75 2.69 2.29
N TYR A 135 -3.82 2.62 1.35
CA TYR A 135 -3.78 3.37 0.11
C TYR A 135 -4.95 3.05 -0.81
N LEU A 136 -5.31 1.78 -0.93
CA LEU A 136 -6.40 1.38 -1.80
C LEU A 136 -7.75 1.84 -1.23
N SER A 137 -7.91 1.78 0.09
CA SER A 137 -9.09 2.32 0.76
C SER A 137 -9.29 3.82 0.50
N ALA A 138 -8.21 4.60 0.47
CA ALA A 138 -8.26 6.02 0.17
C ALA A 138 -8.64 6.29 -1.29
N LEU A 139 -8.13 5.50 -2.24
CA LEU A 139 -8.51 5.60 -3.65
C LEU A 139 -10.00 5.32 -3.88
N VAL A 140 -10.55 4.34 -3.17
CA VAL A 140 -11.98 4.02 -3.26
C VAL A 140 -12.83 5.12 -2.62
N GLN A 141 -12.48 5.62 -1.44
CA GLN A 141 -13.21 6.72 -0.81
C GLN A 141 -13.27 7.97 -1.69
N ARG A 142 -12.23 8.21 -2.49
CA ARG A 142 -12.17 9.31 -3.46
C ARG A 142 -12.93 9.04 -4.76
N ASN A 143 -13.56 7.87 -4.90
CA ASN A 143 -14.23 7.39 -6.11
C ASN A 143 -13.33 7.36 -7.36
N VAL A 144 -12.01 7.24 -7.17
CA VAL A 144 -11.05 7.06 -8.28
C VAL A 144 -11.07 5.60 -8.74
N VAL A 145 -11.16 4.68 -7.78
CA VAL A 145 -11.18 3.23 -8.00
C VAL A 145 -12.46 2.65 -7.40
N THR A 146 -13.06 1.65 -8.04
CA THR A 146 -14.24 0.96 -7.50
C THR A 146 -13.85 -0.15 -6.52
N MET A 147 -14.78 -0.58 -5.68
CA MET A 147 -14.55 -1.71 -4.76
C MET A 147 -14.13 -2.99 -5.50
N GLU A 148 -14.78 -3.27 -6.63
CA GLU A 148 -14.47 -4.43 -7.48
C GLU A 148 -13.04 -4.39 -8.02
N THR A 149 -12.59 -3.20 -8.43
CA THR A 149 -11.23 -3.01 -8.96
C THR A 149 -10.19 -3.19 -7.87
N ALA A 150 -10.49 -2.67 -6.68
CA ALA A 150 -9.59 -2.80 -5.55
C ALA A 150 -9.42 -4.26 -5.11
N ASP A 151 -10.50 -5.04 -5.07
CA ASP A 151 -10.44 -6.48 -4.81
C ASP A 151 -9.62 -7.23 -5.87
N TYR A 152 -9.86 -6.92 -7.14
CA TYR A 152 -9.09 -7.51 -8.25
C TYR A 152 -7.61 -7.12 -8.21
N LEU A 153 -7.29 -5.88 -7.86
CA LEU A 153 -5.91 -5.40 -7.71
C LEU A 153 -5.19 -6.13 -6.57
N LEU A 154 -5.83 -6.31 -5.43
CA LEU A 154 -5.27 -7.09 -4.33
C LEU A 154 -5.03 -8.53 -4.79
N SER A 155 -5.99 -9.17 -5.44
CA SER A 155 -5.81 -10.51 -6.00
C SER A 155 -4.63 -10.57 -6.99
N MET A 156 -4.49 -9.56 -7.85
CA MET A 156 -3.40 -9.50 -8.83
C MET A 156 -2.04 -9.30 -8.18
N GLN A 157 -1.93 -8.41 -7.19
CA GLN A 157 -0.69 -8.18 -6.46
C GLN A 157 -0.18 -9.47 -5.80
N GLU A 158 -1.08 -10.30 -5.26
CA GLU A 158 -0.69 -11.59 -4.68
C GLU A 158 -0.20 -12.58 -5.73
N LYS A 159 -0.86 -12.66 -6.89
CA LYS A 159 -0.38 -13.49 -8.00
C LYS A 159 0.99 -13.07 -8.51
N VAL A 160 1.23 -11.75 -8.57
CA VAL A 160 2.55 -11.21 -8.93
C VAL A 160 3.59 -11.56 -7.87
N LEU A 161 3.24 -11.43 -6.58
CA LEU A 161 4.12 -11.78 -5.46
C LEU A 161 4.48 -13.27 -5.46
N LEU A 162 3.52 -14.14 -5.75
CA LEU A 162 3.71 -15.58 -5.88
C LEU A 162 4.40 -16.00 -7.20
N SER A 163 4.76 -15.02 -8.04
CA SER A 163 5.35 -15.24 -9.38
C SER A 163 4.49 -16.11 -10.30
N GLU A 164 3.18 -16.19 -10.06
CA GLU A 164 2.22 -16.89 -10.93
C GLU A 164 1.91 -16.08 -12.20
N VAL A 165 2.02 -14.75 -12.08
CA VAL A 165 1.75 -13.79 -13.15
C VAL A 165 2.88 -12.76 -13.15
N SER A 166 3.43 -12.46 -14.32
CA SER A 166 4.45 -11.41 -14.44
C SER A 166 3.85 -10.01 -14.24
N PHE A 167 4.68 -9.03 -13.92
CA PHE A 167 4.23 -7.64 -13.79
C PHE A 167 3.58 -7.12 -15.08
N GLU A 168 4.14 -7.46 -16.24
CA GLU A 168 3.61 -7.04 -17.54
C GLU A 168 2.24 -7.66 -17.85
N GLU A 169 2.07 -8.95 -17.57
CA GLU A 169 0.78 -9.64 -17.71
C GLU A 169 -0.27 -9.07 -16.75
N ALA A 170 0.12 -8.77 -15.51
CA ALA A 170 -0.76 -8.14 -14.54
C ALA A 170 -1.23 -6.75 -15.02
N VAL A 171 -0.32 -5.94 -15.57
CA VAL A 171 -0.62 -4.62 -16.14
C VAL A 171 -1.59 -4.75 -17.32
N ASP A 172 -1.36 -5.68 -18.24
CA ASP A 172 -2.26 -5.92 -19.38
C ASP A 172 -3.66 -6.33 -18.90
N LEU A 173 -3.76 -7.29 -17.97
CA LEU A 173 -5.04 -7.72 -17.40
C LEU A 173 -5.79 -6.57 -16.71
N LEU A 174 -5.08 -5.76 -15.92
CA LEU A 174 -5.65 -4.59 -15.23
C LEU A 174 -6.08 -3.49 -16.22
N SER A 175 -5.33 -3.28 -17.31
CA SER A 175 -5.66 -2.27 -18.32
C SER A 175 -6.99 -2.56 -19.02
N ARG A 176 -7.34 -3.84 -19.17
CA ARG A 176 -8.61 -4.31 -19.75
C ARG A 176 -9.81 -4.06 -18.85
N CYS A 177 -9.58 -3.76 -17.57
CA CYS A 177 -10.64 -3.33 -16.66
C CYS A 177 -11.08 -1.88 -16.92
N LYS A 178 -10.45 -1.11 -17.81
CA LYS A 178 -10.83 0.30 -18.06
C LYS A 178 -12.11 0.41 -18.93
N LYS A 179 -13.22 0.99 -18.42
CA LYS A 179 -14.41 1.30 -19.26
C LYS A 179 -14.26 2.63 -20.03
N PRO A 180 -15.08 2.86 -21.08
CA PRO A 180 -15.09 4.10 -21.86
C PRO A 180 -15.45 5.37 -21.08
N ASP A 181 -16.09 5.25 -19.91
CA ASP A 181 -16.48 6.39 -19.04
C ASP A 181 -15.38 6.80 -18.05
N GLY A 182 -14.20 6.18 -18.12
CA GLY A 182 -13.08 6.42 -17.21
C GLY A 182 -13.25 5.78 -15.82
N LYS A 183 -14.36 5.07 -15.58
CA LYS A 183 -14.57 4.26 -14.39
C LYS A 183 -14.27 2.80 -14.70
N VAL A 184 -13.75 2.05 -13.75
CA VAL A 184 -13.23 0.71 -14.02
C VAL A 184 -14.39 -0.31 -14.08
N ALA A 185 -14.40 -1.13 -15.14
CA ALA A 185 -15.26 -2.28 -15.38
C ALA A 185 -14.90 -3.45 -14.49
N ASN A 186 -15.89 -3.83 -13.69
CA ASN A 186 -16.29 -5.20 -13.38
C ASN A 186 -15.49 -6.31 -14.11
N PRO A 187 -14.82 -7.22 -13.38
CA PRO A 187 -14.15 -8.40 -13.94
C PRO A 187 -15.09 -9.38 -14.67
N GLU A 188 -16.41 -9.19 -14.65
CA GLU A 188 -17.38 -9.97 -15.46
C GLU A 188 -17.20 -9.80 -16.98
N ALA A 189 -16.66 -8.68 -17.48
CA ALA A 189 -16.46 -8.46 -18.92
C ALA A 189 -15.36 -9.36 -19.54
N LEU A 190 -14.59 -10.06 -18.71
CA LEU A 190 -13.60 -11.06 -19.12
C LEU A 190 -14.18 -12.49 -19.15
N ARG A 191 -15.43 -12.71 -18.74
CA ARG A 191 -16.11 -14.00 -18.87
C ARG A 191 -16.84 -14.09 -20.22
N LYS A 192 -16.32 -14.88 -21.16
CA LYS A 192 -17.22 -15.59 -22.10
C LYS A 192 -18.18 -16.45 -21.28
N PRO A 193 -19.43 -16.70 -21.74
CA PRO A 193 -20.49 -17.22 -20.90
C PRO A 193 -20.24 -18.68 -20.56
N VAL A 194 -19.49 -18.91 -19.49
CA VAL A 194 -19.55 -20.18 -18.78
C VAL A 194 -20.85 -20.12 -17.99
N THR A 195 -21.75 -20.99 -18.38
CA THR A 195 -22.98 -21.36 -17.68
C THR A 195 -22.83 -21.21 -16.17
N ARG A 196 -23.82 -20.53 -15.57
CA ARG A 196 -24.10 -20.43 -14.14
C ARG A 196 -23.49 -21.57 -13.30
N GLU A 197 -22.26 -21.38 -12.89
CA GLU A 197 -21.69 -21.97 -11.70
C GLU A 197 -20.89 -20.84 -11.05
N ILE A 198 -21.22 -20.57 -9.80
CA ILE A 198 -20.46 -19.68 -8.93
C ILE A 198 -19.11 -20.38 -8.77
N GLU A 199 -18.18 -20.16 -9.70
CA GLU A 199 -16.81 -20.65 -9.60
C GLU A 199 -16.12 -19.89 -8.47
N THR A 200 -16.29 -20.52 -7.31
CA THR A 200 -15.57 -20.44 -6.05
C THR A 200 -14.17 -19.85 -6.16
N PHE A 201 -14.00 -18.64 -5.64
CA PHE A 201 -12.73 -18.25 -5.02
C PHE A 201 -12.45 -19.24 -3.87
N LYS A 202 -11.44 -20.10 -4.04
CA LYS A 202 -11.04 -21.11 -3.05
C LYS A 202 -10.22 -20.55 -1.88
N GLY A 203 -10.23 -19.24 -1.68
CA GLY A 203 -9.77 -18.59 -0.45
C GLY A 203 -10.63 -17.36 -0.20
N SER A 204 -11.20 -17.25 1.01
CA SER A 204 -11.94 -16.08 1.53
C SER A 204 -13.46 -15.95 1.29
N ARG A 205 -14.22 -17.05 1.37
CA ARG A 205 -15.66 -16.96 1.70
C ARG A 205 -15.94 -16.16 2.98
N LEU A 206 -14.95 -16.03 3.86
CA LEU A 206 -15.03 -15.23 5.07
C LEU A 206 -15.37 -13.77 4.78
N GLY A 207 -14.66 -13.12 3.83
CA GLY A 207 -14.87 -11.71 3.51
C GLY A 207 -16.25 -11.46 2.91
N GLU A 208 -16.62 -12.27 1.92
CA GLU A 208 -17.96 -12.22 1.31
C GLU A 208 -19.07 -12.46 2.34
N LEU A 209 -18.90 -13.45 3.23
CA LEU A 209 -19.88 -13.77 4.25
C LEU A 209 -20.04 -12.62 5.25
N LEU A 210 -18.94 -12.01 5.69
CA LEU A 210 -18.94 -10.86 6.60
C LEU A 210 -19.64 -9.63 6.02
N VAL A 211 -19.42 -9.35 4.73
CA VAL A 211 -20.08 -8.25 4.01
C VAL A 211 -21.55 -8.57 3.78
N ALA A 212 -21.87 -9.80 3.34
CA ALA A 212 -23.24 -10.22 3.04
C ALA A 212 -24.12 -10.29 4.30
N SER A 213 -23.55 -10.63 5.46
CA SER A 213 -24.20 -10.56 6.77
C SER A 213 -24.20 -9.16 7.37
N THR A 214 -23.71 -8.13 6.65
CA THR A 214 -23.64 -6.73 7.10
C THR A 214 -22.84 -6.51 8.39
N MET A 215 -21.99 -7.47 8.77
CA MET A 215 -21.16 -7.39 9.96
C MET A 215 -19.98 -6.42 9.76
N ILE A 216 -19.52 -6.28 8.51
CA ILE A 216 -18.56 -5.26 8.10
C ILE A 216 -19.02 -4.61 6.80
N THR A 217 -18.53 -3.40 6.56
CA THR A 217 -18.65 -2.76 5.25
C THR A 217 -17.61 -3.30 4.28
N PRO A 218 -17.87 -3.26 2.96
CA PRO A 218 -16.86 -3.57 1.96
C PRO A 218 -15.56 -2.77 2.15
N LEU A 219 -15.64 -1.49 2.56
CA LEU A 219 -14.48 -0.63 2.74
C LEU A 219 -13.60 -1.08 3.91
N GLN A 220 -14.22 -1.54 5.00
CA GLN A 220 -13.51 -2.15 6.13
C GLN A 220 -12.81 -3.45 5.70
N LEU A 221 -13.42 -4.25 4.82
CA LEU A 221 -12.79 -5.46 4.31
C LEU A 221 -11.52 -5.13 3.51
N ILE A 222 -11.58 -4.20 2.56
CA ILE A 222 -10.40 -3.78 1.76
C ILE A 222 -9.29 -3.26 2.68
N SER A 223 -9.64 -2.37 3.60
CA SER A 223 -8.73 -1.84 4.61
C SER A 223 -8.05 -2.96 5.39
N ALA A 224 -8.81 -3.96 5.84
CA ALA A 224 -8.26 -5.06 6.63
C ALA A 224 -7.42 -6.06 5.82
N VAL A 225 -7.73 -6.28 4.53
CA VAL A 225 -6.92 -7.13 3.65
C VAL A 225 -5.59 -6.46 3.34
N GLU A 226 -5.61 -5.18 2.97
CA GLU A 226 -4.39 -4.39 2.70
C GLU A 226 -3.48 -4.37 3.94
N GLU A 227 -4.07 -4.10 5.09
CA GLU A 227 -3.39 -4.07 6.38
C GLU A 227 -2.87 -5.44 6.84
N GLY A 228 -3.65 -6.49 6.62
CA GLY A 228 -3.26 -7.87 6.93
C GLY A 228 -2.05 -8.29 6.12
N ARG A 229 -2.04 -7.99 4.82
CA ARG A 229 -0.88 -8.24 3.97
C ARG A 229 0.35 -7.46 4.40
N ARG A 230 0.20 -6.17 4.69
CA ARG A 230 1.29 -5.33 5.21
C ARG A 230 1.95 -5.93 6.45
N ARG A 231 1.15 -6.44 7.38
CA ARG A 231 1.62 -6.93 8.69
C ARG A 231 1.83 -8.43 8.76
N GLY A 232 1.58 -9.17 7.69
CA GLY A 232 1.56 -10.64 7.71
C GLY A 232 0.51 -11.22 8.67
N LYS A 233 -0.61 -10.52 8.88
CA LYS A 233 -1.71 -10.92 9.77
C LYS A 233 -2.92 -11.38 8.99
N LEU A 234 -3.72 -12.24 9.61
CA LEU A 234 -4.98 -12.69 9.01
C LEU A 234 -5.99 -11.54 9.01
N THR A 235 -6.75 -11.39 7.92
CA THR A 235 -7.77 -10.33 7.76
C THR A 235 -8.75 -10.31 8.94
N GLY A 236 -9.16 -11.48 9.45
CA GLY A 236 -10.04 -11.57 10.62
C GLY A 236 -9.43 -10.97 11.88
N GLU A 237 -8.14 -11.21 12.14
CA GLU A 237 -7.43 -10.62 13.28
C GLU A 237 -7.31 -9.11 13.15
N VAL A 238 -7.07 -8.63 11.93
CA VAL A 238 -7.01 -7.20 11.64
C VAL A 238 -8.36 -6.54 11.90
N LEU A 239 -9.46 -7.13 11.39
CA LEU A 239 -10.83 -6.63 11.61
C LEU A 239 -11.17 -6.55 13.10
N VAL A 240 -10.73 -7.51 13.91
CA VAL A 240 -10.90 -7.47 15.38
C VAL A 240 -10.04 -6.36 15.99
N SER A 241 -8.77 -6.25 15.61
CA SER A 241 -7.86 -5.23 16.14
C SER A 241 -8.31 -3.79 15.82
N GLN A 242 -9.01 -3.61 14.69
CA GLN A 242 -9.59 -2.34 14.26
C GLN A 242 -10.97 -2.08 14.89
N GLY A 243 -11.49 -2.99 15.70
CA GLY A 243 -12.82 -2.89 16.33
C GLY A 243 -13.99 -3.04 15.36
N SER A 244 -13.74 -3.49 14.12
CA SER A 244 -14.80 -3.75 13.13
C SER A 244 -15.56 -5.05 13.41
N LEU A 245 -14.94 -5.97 14.15
CA LEU A 245 -15.55 -7.20 14.64
C LEU A 245 -15.16 -7.41 16.11
N THR A 246 -16.01 -8.10 16.87
CA THR A 246 -15.58 -8.70 18.14
C THR A 246 -14.97 -10.08 17.91
N GLU A 247 -14.19 -10.59 18.86
CA GLU A 247 -13.74 -11.99 18.80
C GLU A 247 -14.91 -12.99 18.74
N GLY A 248 -16.03 -12.66 19.40
CA GLY A 248 -17.24 -13.46 19.37
C GLY A 248 -17.86 -13.51 17.97
N ASP A 249 -17.91 -12.36 17.30
CA ASP A 249 -18.38 -12.24 15.92
C ASP A 249 -17.50 -13.05 14.96
N LEU A 250 -16.18 -12.90 15.07
CA LEU A 250 -15.24 -13.65 14.24
C LEU A 250 -15.41 -15.17 14.43
N LYS A 251 -15.52 -15.64 15.69
CA LYS A 251 -15.77 -17.06 15.99
C LYS A 251 -17.08 -17.57 15.39
N ARG A 252 -18.16 -16.78 15.45
CA ARG A 252 -19.46 -17.14 14.87
C ARG A 252 -19.35 -17.31 13.36
N VAL A 253 -18.68 -16.39 12.69
CA VAL A 253 -18.55 -16.40 11.23
C VAL A 253 -17.63 -17.52 10.76
N LEU A 254 -16.51 -17.76 11.46
CA LEU A 254 -15.63 -18.90 11.16
C LEU A 254 -16.33 -20.25 11.33
N ASN A 255 -17.19 -20.39 12.35
CA ASN A 255 -18.02 -21.59 12.50
C ASN A 255 -18.99 -21.75 11.31
N ALA A 256 -19.69 -20.67 10.93
CA ALA A 256 -20.58 -20.68 9.77
C ALA A 256 -19.82 -21.02 8.47
N GLN A 257 -18.63 -20.47 8.27
CA GLN A 257 -17.76 -20.77 7.13
C GLN A 257 -17.37 -22.26 7.11
N GLY A 258 -16.90 -22.83 8.22
CA GLY A 258 -16.54 -24.24 8.29
C GLY A 258 -17.73 -25.17 8.00
N ARG A 259 -18.94 -24.75 8.39
CA ARG A 259 -20.19 -25.45 8.05
C ARG A 259 -20.61 -25.31 6.59
N ILE A 260 -20.27 -24.20 5.95
CA ILE A 260 -20.46 -24.03 4.51
C ILE A 260 -19.48 -24.93 3.74
N GLU A 261 -18.22 -24.96 4.17
CA GLU A 261 -17.16 -25.75 3.52
C GLU A 261 -17.42 -27.25 3.60
N ASN A 262 -17.99 -27.74 4.70
CA ASN A 262 -18.38 -29.14 4.84
C ASN A 262 -19.78 -29.48 4.30
N GLY A 263 -20.47 -28.52 3.67
CA GLY A 263 -21.79 -28.71 3.05
C GLY A 263 -22.98 -28.82 4.01
N SER A 264 -22.78 -28.64 5.32
CA SER A 264 -23.85 -28.70 6.34
C SER A 264 -24.67 -27.40 6.48
N LEU A 265 -24.30 -26.35 5.74
CA LEU A 265 -24.95 -25.05 5.75
C LEU A 265 -24.80 -24.40 4.37
N SER A 266 -25.89 -23.93 3.78
CA SER A 266 -25.80 -23.10 2.58
C SER A 266 -25.36 -21.67 2.93
N PHE A 267 -24.82 -20.95 1.95
CA PHE A 267 -24.38 -19.57 2.13
C PHE A 267 -25.54 -18.64 2.55
N ALA A 268 -26.73 -18.83 1.97
CA ALA A 268 -27.93 -18.06 2.33
C ALA A 268 -28.38 -18.32 3.78
N GLU A 269 -28.37 -19.58 4.22
CA GLU A 269 -28.71 -19.94 5.61
C GLU A 269 -27.67 -19.40 6.61
N ALA A 270 -26.40 -19.36 6.22
CA ALA A 270 -25.35 -18.77 7.05
C ALA A 270 -25.59 -17.27 7.25
N ILE A 271 -25.94 -16.52 6.19
CA ILE A 271 -26.29 -15.11 6.29
C ILE A 271 -27.45 -14.91 7.26
N GLY A 272 -28.55 -15.67 7.11
CA GLY A 272 -29.71 -15.57 8.00
C GLY A 272 -29.41 -15.87 9.48
N LYS A 273 -28.43 -16.75 9.76
CA LYS A 273 -27.99 -17.07 11.13
C LYS A 273 -27.04 -16.02 11.71
N LEU A 274 -26.29 -15.31 10.86
CA LEU A 274 -25.34 -14.29 11.27
C LEU A 274 -26.03 -12.94 11.47
N ASP A 275 -27.00 -12.60 10.60
CA ASP A 275 -27.87 -11.44 10.68
C ASP A 275 -29.35 -11.85 10.73
N PRO A 276 -29.93 -11.97 11.95
CA PRO A 276 -31.31 -12.43 12.13
C PRO A 276 -32.37 -11.46 11.58
N LYS A 277 -32.00 -10.20 11.26
CA LYS A 277 -32.93 -9.25 10.60
C LYS A 277 -33.18 -9.58 9.13
N ARG A 278 -32.34 -10.44 8.54
CA ARG A 278 -32.36 -10.83 7.12
C ARG A 278 -32.72 -12.31 6.93
N ALA A 279 -33.17 -13.00 7.99
CA ALA A 279 -33.65 -14.37 7.90
C ALA A 279 -34.83 -14.45 6.93
N LEU A 280 -34.70 -15.26 5.86
CA LEU A 280 -35.83 -15.58 4.99
C LEU A 280 -36.95 -16.20 5.84
N PRO A 281 -38.24 -15.86 5.60
CA PRO A 281 -39.33 -16.63 6.16
C PRO A 281 -39.21 -18.09 5.68
N PRO A 282 -39.60 -19.07 6.52
CA PRO A 282 -39.57 -20.47 6.11
C PRO A 282 -40.46 -20.70 4.88
N PRO A 283 -40.14 -21.71 4.04
CA PRO A 283 -40.88 -22.03 2.82
C PRO A 283 -42.34 -22.40 3.09
#